data_AF-A0A821ILA3-F1
#
_entry.id   AF-A0A821ILA3-F1
#
_cell.length_a   1.000
_cell.length_b   1.000
_cell.length_c   1.000
_cell.angle_alpha   90.00
_cell.angle_beta   90.00
_cell.angle_gamma   90.00
#
_symmetry.space_group_name_H-M   'P 1'
#
loop_
_entity.id
_entity.type
_entity.pdbx_description
1 polymer ?
#
loop_
_entity_poly.entity_id
_entity_poly.type
_entity_poly.pdbx_seq_one_letter_code
_entity_poly.pdbx_strand_id
1 'polypeptide(L)'
;MNARRMYASCVDEDGIEAEGIDTILSFVNTELGGWPILQGSTWNNATFNFSRILLKLNEYWSSVLYNIGTQIDSKNSSFQGIRFDFLGYLREFYLLANITLLDTDIVTVSELEYLRNVSLIINQQSSRTLQNYMVWRFMMSQASNMPKHFRTIRQQFDKVFQGINTEPSRAIVCGEYVNNIMGFAVAKLYINEYFDQNARNQSLELIDNIRNVFIDMVNQSTWMDSVSKSKAIEKARAIREKIAYPDYLNDDNITKLEEIYAEHNFNSSFMRNFLLMLHITTKRNLRSLRQPIDRTTWEFPPVIVNAFYNPSLNDICFPAGILQLPFFHKDVPKYLNYGGIGMVMGHEITHGFDDEGRQFDKDGNRLNGEQTQGENIADNGGLKEAFFVRCSIR
;
A
#
# COMPACT_ATOMS: atom_id res chain seq x y z
N MET A 1 13.18 2.92 -18.91
CA MET A 1 13.29 1.65 -19.66
C MET A 1 12.70 0.44 -18.91
N ASN A 2 13.01 0.25 -17.62
CA ASN A 2 12.55 -0.91 -16.83
C ASN A 2 11.02 -1.10 -16.78
N ALA A 3 10.23 -0.02 -16.62
CA ALA A 3 8.76 -0.13 -16.62
C ALA A 3 8.21 -0.74 -17.92
N ARG A 4 8.71 -0.30 -19.09
CA ARG A 4 8.34 -0.85 -20.40
C ARG A 4 8.77 -2.31 -20.54
N ARG A 5 9.95 -2.68 -20.02
CA ARG A 5 10.44 -4.06 -20.04
C ARG A 5 9.56 -4.97 -19.19
N MET A 6 9.17 -4.53 -17.99
CA MET A 6 8.27 -5.30 -17.15
C MET A 6 6.90 -5.50 -17.80
N TYR A 7 6.35 -4.42 -18.38
CA TYR A 7 5.11 -4.49 -19.15
C TYR A 7 5.21 -5.50 -20.30
N ALA A 8 6.27 -5.40 -21.12
CA ALA A 8 6.52 -6.30 -22.24
C ALA A 8 6.61 -7.77 -21.80
N SER A 9 7.34 -8.06 -20.71
CA SER A 9 7.40 -9.43 -20.17
C SER A 9 6.04 -9.92 -19.66
N CYS A 10 5.23 -9.03 -19.06
CA CYS A 10 3.94 -9.40 -18.49
C CYS A 10 2.89 -9.76 -19.55
N VAL A 11 2.90 -9.04 -20.67
CA VAL A 11 1.95 -9.28 -21.78
C VAL A 11 2.36 -10.43 -22.69
N ASP A 12 3.62 -10.86 -22.63
CA ASP A 12 4.15 -12.02 -23.36
C ASP A 12 3.64 -13.33 -22.76
N GLU A 13 2.41 -13.71 -23.12
CA GLU A 13 1.79 -14.94 -22.64
C GLU A 13 2.57 -16.18 -23.10
N ASP A 14 3.14 -16.20 -24.31
CA ASP A 14 3.92 -17.32 -24.82
C ASP A 14 5.19 -17.56 -23.99
N GLY A 15 5.89 -16.48 -23.60
CA GLY A 15 7.01 -16.56 -22.68
C GLY A 15 6.60 -17.09 -21.30
N ILE A 16 5.44 -16.67 -20.78
CA ILE A 16 4.92 -17.17 -19.50
C ILE A 16 4.57 -18.66 -19.57
N GLU A 17 3.96 -19.12 -20.66
CA GLU A 17 3.68 -20.54 -20.88
C GLU A 17 4.96 -21.37 -20.96
N ALA A 18 6.01 -20.84 -21.59
CA ALA A 18 7.26 -21.56 -21.82
C ALA A 18 8.10 -21.81 -20.56
N GLU A 19 8.12 -20.87 -19.60
CA GLU A 19 9.04 -20.95 -18.44
C GLU A 19 8.41 -20.64 -17.07
N GLY A 20 7.16 -20.18 -17.02
CA GLY A 20 6.55 -19.68 -15.78
C GLY A 20 6.41 -20.75 -14.70
N ILE A 21 6.00 -21.97 -15.08
CA ILE A 21 5.84 -23.09 -14.15
C ILE A 21 7.17 -23.62 -13.63
N ASP A 22 8.17 -23.75 -14.50
CA ASP A 22 9.49 -24.25 -14.11
C ASP A 22 10.19 -23.26 -13.19
N THR A 23 10.04 -21.96 -13.45
CA THR A 23 10.59 -20.90 -12.60
C THR A 23 10.01 -20.97 -11.19
N ILE A 24 8.69 -21.08 -11.05
CA ILE A 24 8.06 -21.11 -9.72
C ILE A 24 8.29 -22.43 -8.99
N LEU A 25 8.31 -23.57 -9.69
CA LEU A 25 8.64 -24.85 -9.07
C LEU A 25 10.10 -24.93 -8.64
N SER A 26 11.02 -24.35 -9.43
CA SER A 26 12.41 -24.18 -9.02
C SER A 26 12.47 -23.41 -7.71
N PHE A 27 11.79 -22.27 -7.61
CA PHE A 27 11.73 -21.47 -6.37
C PHE A 27 11.18 -22.28 -5.19
N VAL A 28 10.06 -22.99 -5.35
CA VAL A 28 9.47 -23.82 -4.29
C VAL A 28 10.45 -24.90 -3.83
N ASN A 29 11.15 -25.55 -4.76
CA ASN A 29 12.10 -26.61 -4.43
C ASN A 29 13.38 -26.07 -3.77
N THR A 30 13.95 -24.97 -4.28
CA THR A 30 15.24 -24.45 -3.79
C THR A 30 15.08 -23.62 -2.52
N GLU A 31 14.14 -22.69 -2.50
CA GLU A 31 13.99 -21.73 -1.40
C GLU A 31 13.13 -22.29 -0.26
N LEU A 32 12.01 -22.96 -0.62
CA LEU A 32 11.02 -23.41 0.36
C LEU A 32 11.18 -24.87 0.78
N GLY A 33 12.08 -25.64 0.17
CA GLY A 33 12.31 -27.05 0.52
C GLY A 33 11.28 -28.02 -0.06
N GLY A 34 10.64 -27.65 -1.17
CA GLY A 34 9.72 -28.50 -1.93
C GLY A 34 8.28 -28.47 -1.43
N TRP A 35 7.43 -29.26 -2.08
CA TRP A 35 6.00 -29.33 -1.78
C TRP A 35 5.56 -30.79 -1.58
N PRO A 36 5.25 -31.22 -0.34
CA PRO A 36 4.90 -32.60 -0.06
C PRO A 36 3.71 -33.13 -0.87
N ILE A 37 2.76 -32.28 -1.27
CA ILE A 37 1.63 -32.70 -2.11
C ILE A 37 2.09 -33.19 -3.49
N LEU A 38 3.13 -32.59 -4.06
CA LEU A 38 3.67 -32.96 -5.38
C LEU A 38 4.68 -34.09 -5.28
N GLN A 39 5.48 -34.10 -4.22
CA GLN A 39 6.60 -35.05 -4.05
C GLN A 39 6.19 -36.35 -3.34
N GLY A 40 5.03 -36.39 -2.68
CA GLY A 40 4.53 -37.59 -2.02
C GLY A 40 5.49 -38.08 -0.93
N SER A 41 5.90 -39.34 -1.02
CA SER A 41 6.84 -39.98 -0.09
C SER A 41 8.30 -39.56 -0.28
N THR A 42 8.65 -38.91 -1.41
CA THR A 42 10.03 -38.48 -1.68
C THR A 42 10.38 -37.15 -1.01
N TRP A 43 9.39 -36.43 -0.46
CA TRP A 43 9.64 -35.21 0.30
C TRP A 43 10.34 -35.51 1.63
N ASN A 44 11.51 -34.92 1.83
CA ASN A 44 12.33 -35.14 3.01
C ASN A 44 11.84 -34.32 4.20
N ASN A 45 11.16 -34.98 5.15
CA ASN A 45 10.69 -34.33 6.37
C ASN A 45 11.83 -33.82 7.27
N ALA A 46 13.01 -34.43 7.21
CA ALA A 46 14.13 -34.06 8.07
C ALA A 46 14.74 -32.68 7.71
N THR A 47 14.52 -32.20 6.49
CA THR A 47 14.99 -30.89 6.04
C THR A 47 14.02 -29.75 6.34
N PHE A 48 12.84 -30.06 6.89
CA PHE A 48 11.84 -29.05 7.22
C PHE A 48 12.33 -28.13 8.36
N ASN A 49 12.31 -26.83 8.10
CA ASN A 49 12.58 -25.80 9.10
C ASN A 49 11.54 -24.69 8.98
N PHE A 50 10.59 -24.67 9.91
CA PHE A 50 9.47 -23.74 9.92
C PHE A 50 9.92 -22.27 9.85
N SER A 51 10.85 -21.86 10.71
CA SER A 51 11.34 -20.47 10.76
C SER A 51 12.02 -20.06 9.46
N ARG A 52 12.86 -20.94 8.87
CA ARG A 52 13.55 -20.66 7.61
C ARG A 52 12.57 -20.46 6.45
N ILE A 53 11.54 -21.30 6.37
CA ILE A 53 10.55 -21.22 5.29
C ILE A 53 9.69 -19.97 5.46
N LEU A 54 9.29 -19.66 6.69
CA LEU A 54 8.57 -18.44 6.98
C LEU A 54 9.39 -17.19 6.63
N LEU A 55 10.69 -17.17 6.96
CA LEU A 55 11.61 -16.10 6.56
C LEU A 55 11.63 -15.95 5.04
N LYS A 56 11.85 -17.05 4.31
CA LYS A 56 11.87 -17.05 2.85
C LYS A 56 10.54 -16.58 2.25
N LEU A 57 9.40 -16.93 2.83
CA LEU A 57 8.12 -16.41 2.34
C LEU A 57 7.98 -14.90 2.58
N ASN A 58 8.39 -14.40 3.75
CA ASN A 58 8.35 -12.98 4.05
C ASN A 58 9.34 -12.17 3.20
N GLU A 59 10.51 -12.74 2.86
CA GLU A 59 11.45 -12.16 1.89
C GLU A 59 10.80 -11.87 0.53
N TYR A 60 9.72 -12.59 0.17
CA TYR A 60 8.98 -12.42 -1.08
C TYR A 60 7.54 -11.94 -0.83
N TRP A 61 7.34 -11.09 0.18
CA TRP A 61 6.06 -10.43 0.49
C TRP A 61 4.88 -11.41 0.66
N SER A 62 5.16 -12.64 1.08
CA SER A 62 4.17 -13.69 1.30
C SER A 62 4.00 -13.93 2.80
N SER A 63 3.32 -13.02 3.48
CA SER A 63 2.97 -13.14 4.90
C SER A 63 2.02 -14.33 5.13
N VAL A 64 2.55 -15.44 5.64
CA VAL A 64 1.79 -16.64 6.00
C VAL A 64 1.87 -16.84 7.50
N LEU A 65 0.72 -17.01 8.17
CA LEU A 65 0.56 -17.11 9.64
C LEU A 65 0.91 -15.83 10.41
N TYR A 66 1.94 -15.10 10.02
CA TYR A 66 2.35 -13.84 10.65
C TYR A 66 2.48 -12.76 9.59
N ASN A 67 1.95 -11.57 9.85
CA ASN A 67 2.19 -10.39 9.02
C ASN A 67 3.17 -9.48 9.74
N ILE A 68 4.32 -9.21 9.11
CA ILE A 68 5.43 -8.47 9.70
C ILE A 68 5.81 -7.37 8.72
N GLY A 69 5.75 -6.13 9.19
CA GLY A 69 6.07 -4.94 8.40
C GLY A 69 6.63 -3.83 9.28
N THR A 70 7.19 -2.82 8.65
CA THR A 70 7.55 -1.57 9.31
C THR A 70 6.34 -0.63 9.25
N GLN A 71 6.09 0.06 10.36
CA GLN A 71 5.04 1.07 10.47
C GLN A 71 5.55 2.25 11.29
N ILE A 72 4.91 3.40 11.17
CA ILE A 72 5.19 4.54 12.06
C ILE A 72 4.74 4.15 13.48
N ASP A 73 5.64 4.32 14.46
CA ASP A 73 5.39 3.93 15.84
C ASP A 73 4.25 4.76 16.45
N SER A 74 3.20 4.09 16.91
CA SER A 74 2.00 4.68 17.52
C SER A 74 1.82 4.36 19.02
N LYS A 75 2.90 3.89 19.67
CA LYS A 75 3.13 3.68 21.13
C LYS A 75 2.92 2.27 21.70
N ASN A 76 4.07 1.67 21.99
CA ASN A 76 4.51 0.69 23.02
C ASN A 76 3.55 -0.38 23.58
N SER A 77 3.97 -1.65 23.46
CA SER A 77 3.48 -2.77 24.27
C SER A 77 4.58 -3.84 24.40
N SER A 78 4.85 -4.27 25.63
CA SER A 78 5.81 -5.32 25.96
C SER A 78 5.10 -6.64 26.28
N PHE A 79 5.54 -7.75 25.67
CA PHE A 79 5.11 -9.09 26.07
C PHE A 79 6.15 -10.16 25.68
N GLN A 80 6.35 -11.14 26.57
CA GLN A 80 7.21 -12.31 26.38
C GLN A 80 6.38 -13.58 26.45
N GLY A 81 6.58 -14.49 25.49
CA GLY A 81 6.24 -15.90 25.68
C GLY A 81 5.80 -16.61 24.41
N ILE A 82 6.75 -17.11 23.60
CA ILE A 82 6.52 -18.20 22.64
C ILE A 82 7.82 -19.04 22.49
N ARG A 83 7.69 -20.37 22.25
CA ARG A 83 8.79 -21.31 21.86
C ARG A 83 9.31 -21.13 20.43
N PHE A 84 8.71 -20.22 19.66
CA PHE A 84 9.24 -19.68 18.41
C PHE A 84 10.09 -18.47 18.82
N ASP A 85 11.38 -18.51 18.53
CA ASP A 85 12.27 -17.38 18.80
C ASP A 85 11.93 -16.24 17.85
N PHE A 86 10.89 -15.48 18.20
CA PHE A 86 10.38 -14.38 17.40
C PHE A 86 11.45 -13.29 17.25
N LEU A 87 12.25 -13.06 18.28
CA LEU A 87 13.35 -12.09 18.24
C LEU A 87 14.48 -12.57 17.32
N GLY A 88 14.88 -13.84 17.41
CA GLY A 88 15.86 -14.45 16.50
C GLY A 88 15.37 -14.43 15.05
N TYR A 89 14.11 -14.79 14.82
CA TYR A 89 13.46 -14.69 13.52
C TYR A 89 13.50 -13.25 12.99
N LEU A 90 13.08 -12.26 13.78
CA LEU A 90 13.08 -10.86 13.35
C LEU A 90 14.51 -10.39 13.05
N ARG A 91 15.48 -10.73 13.91
CA ARG A 91 16.89 -10.41 13.67
C ARG A 91 17.37 -10.97 12.35
N GLU A 92 17.11 -12.24 12.07
CA GLU A 92 17.48 -12.88 10.81
C GLU A 92 16.77 -12.23 9.62
N PHE A 93 15.49 -11.88 9.76
CA PHE A 93 14.73 -11.24 8.69
C PHE A 93 15.30 -9.86 8.32
N TYR A 94 15.65 -9.03 9.31
CA TYR A 94 16.21 -7.70 9.07
C TYR A 94 17.63 -7.71 8.50
N LEU A 95 18.37 -8.82 8.61
CA LEU A 95 19.65 -8.99 7.91
C LEU A 95 19.49 -8.96 6.38
N LEU A 96 18.30 -9.29 5.84
CA LEU A 96 18.00 -9.12 4.42
C LEU A 96 18.29 -7.68 3.91
N ALA A 97 18.04 -6.71 4.78
CA ALA A 97 18.22 -5.29 4.52
C ALA A 97 19.54 -4.73 5.07
N ASN A 98 20.45 -5.58 5.56
CA ASN A 98 21.65 -5.20 6.31
C ASN A 98 21.32 -4.35 7.55
N ILE A 99 20.21 -4.63 8.23
CA ILE A 99 19.80 -3.95 9.46
C ILE A 99 19.99 -4.88 10.65
N THR A 100 20.71 -4.40 11.66
CA THR A 100 20.82 -5.08 12.95
C THR A 100 19.73 -4.56 13.89
N LEU A 101 18.91 -5.47 14.41
CA LEU A 101 17.95 -5.16 15.47
C LEU A 101 18.64 -5.15 16.84
N LEU A 102 18.39 -4.10 17.60
CA LEU A 102 18.87 -3.87 18.96
C LEU A 102 17.82 -4.34 19.97
N ASP A 103 18.25 -4.70 21.18
CA ASP A 103 17.31 -5.04 22.27
C ASP A 103 16.41 -3.85 22.68
N THR A 104 16.80 -2.63 22.29
CA THR A 104 16.04 -1.39 22.53
C THR A 104 15.03 -1.07 21.42
N ASP A 105 14.99 -1.85 20.34
CA ASP A 105 14.00 -1.65 19.29
C ASP A 105 12.59 -1.97 19.79
N ILE A 106 11.64 -1.13 19.38
CA ILE A 106 10.23 -1.27 19.74
C ILE A 106 9.53 -2.11 18.67
N VAL A 107 8.76 -3.10 19.13
CA VAL A 107 7.89 -3.91 18.27
C VAL A 107 6.45 -3.67 18.69
N THR A 108 5.63 -3.14 17.80
CA THR A 108 4.18 -3.03 18.03
C THR A 108 3.51 -4.35 17.71
N VAL A 109 2.70 -4.87 18.64
CA VAL A 109 1.94 -6.11 18.46
C VAL A 109 0.45 -5.79 18.48
N SER A 110 -0.20 -5.85 17.31
CA SER A 110 -1.62 -5.52 17.19
C SER A 110 -2.53 -6.61 17.76
N GLU A 111 -2.23 -7.89 17.49
CA GLU A 111 -3.12 -9.01 17.78
C GLU A 111 -2.45 -10.06 18.69
N LEU A 112 -2.29 -9.72 19.97
CA LEU A 112 -1.56 -10.57 20.91
C LEU A 112 -2.22 -11.94 21.12
N GLU A 113 -3.55 -11.98 21.19
CA GLU A 113 -4.28 -13.23 21.39
C GLU A 113 -4.14 -14.17 20.18
N TYR A 114 -4.18 -13.62 18.97
CA TYR A 114 -3.92 -14.37 17.75
C TYR A 114 -2.54 -15.03 17.79
N LEU A 115 -1.48 -14.29 18.17
CA LEU A 115 -0.12 -14.84 18.25
C LEU A 115 -0.01 -16.00 19.24
N ARG A 116 -0.71 -15.92 20.38
CA ARG A 116 -0.76 -17.01 21.37
C ARG A 116 -1.47 -18.24 20.79
N ASN A 117 -2.65 -18.05 20.21
CA ASN A 117 -3.49 -19.15 19.72
C ASN A 117 -2.87 -19.83 18.50
N VAL A 118 -2.33 -19.06 17.54
CA VAL A 118 -1.69 -19.63 16.34
C VAL A 118 -0.45 -20.44 16.70
N SER A 119 0.32 -20.02 17.70
CA SER A 119 1.47 -20.78 18.20
C SER A 119 1.05 -22.16 18.74
N LEU A 120 -0.05 -22.23 19.49
CA LEU A 120 -0.58 -23.51 19.98
C LEU A 120 -0.99 -24.43 18.81
N ILE A 121 -1.66 -23.87 17.79
CA ILE A 121 -2.07 -24.62 16.60
C ILE A 121 -0.85 -25.15 15.86
N ILE A 122 0.15 -24.31 15.58
CA ILE A 122 1.37 -24.69 14.85
C ILE A 122 2.08 -25.86 15.54
N ASN A 123 2.19 -25.83 16.87
CA ASN A 123 2.83 -26.89 17.65
C ASN A 123 2.10 -28.24 17.61
N GLN A 124 0.82 -28.26 17.23
CA GLN A 124 0.02 -29.48 17.10
C GLN A 124 0.04 -30.06 15.68
N GLN A 125 0.58 -29.34 14.69
CA GLN A 125 0.59 -29.77 13.30
C GLN A 125 1.85 -30.54 12.94
N SER A 126 1.71 -31.48 12.01
CA SER A 126 2.89 -32.13 11.41
C SER A 126 3.64 -31.16 10.50
N SER A 127 4.96 -31.31 10.41
CA SER A 127 5.81 -30.59 9.45
C SER A 127 5.28 -30.65 8.01
N ARG A 128 4.74 -31.80 7.60
CA ARG A 128 4.13 -31.99 6.27
C ARG A 128 2.89 -31.12 6.08
N THR A 129 2.03 -31.03 7.10
CA THR A 129 0.84 -30.18 7.09
C THR A 129 1.23 -28.71 6.99
N LEU A 130 2.18 -28.27 7.82
CA LEU A 130 2.67 -26.89 7.81
C LEU A 130 3.32 -26.52 6.47
N GLN A 131 4.18 -27.40 5.93
CA GLN A 131 4.81 -27.19 4.62
C GLN A 131 3.75 -27.05 3.52
N ASN A 132 2.79 -27.97 3.45
CA ASN A 132 1.73 -27.93 2.45
C ASN A 132 0.93 -26.63 2.54
N TYR A 133 0.57 -26.21 3.76
CA TYR A 133 -0.15 -24.96 3.98
C TYR A 133 0.66 -23.74 3.54
N MET A 134 1.93 -23.65 3.95
CA MET A 134 2.79 -22.51 3.62
C MET A 134 3.03 -22.39 2.11
N VAL A 135 3.37 -23.49 1.43
CA VAL A 135 3.57 -23.50 -0.02
C VAL A 135 2.25 -23.24 -0.76
N TRP A 136 1.13 -23.81 -0.30
CA TRP A 136 -0.18 -23.56 -0.90
C TRP A 136 -0.58 -22.08 -0.84
N ARG A 137 -0.38 -21.41 0.31
CA ARG A 137 -0.67 -19.99 0.48
C ARG A 137 0.15 -19.13 -0.48
N PHE A 138 1.42 -19.47 -0.67
CA PHE A 138 2.28 -18.82 -1.66
C PHE A 138 1.81 -19.08 -3.09
N MET A 139 1.57 -20.34 -3.47
CA MET A 139 1.14 -20.69 -4.83
C MET A 139 -0.21 -20.06 -5.18
N MET A 140 -1.14 -19.98 -4.22
CA MET A 140 -2.43 -19.31 -4.40
C MET A 140 -2.26 -17.82 -4.69
N SER A 141 -1.36 -17.13 -3.98
CA SER A 141 -1.10 -15.71 -4.23
C SER A 141 -0.38 -15.46 -5.55
N GLN A 142 0.31 -16.46 -6.11
CA GLN A 142 0.99 -16.36 -7.40
C GLN A 142 0.17 -16.79 -8.61
N ALA A 143 -1.00 -17.41 -8.41
CA ALA A 143 -1.74 -18.07 -9.47
C ALA A 143 -2.11 -17.14 -10.65
N SER A 144 -2.39 -15.86 -10.40
CA SER A 144 -2.70 -14.86 -11.44
C SER A 144 -1.49 -14.49 -12.31
N ASN A 145 -0.28 -14.85 -11.90
CA ASN A 145 0.98 -14.58 -12.60
C ASN A 145 1.54 -15.81 -13.33
N MET A 146 0.90 -16.97 -13.18
CA MET A 146 1.28 -18.26 -13.77
C MET A 146 0.70 -18.45 -15.17
N PRO A 147 1.06 -19.53 -15.90
CA PRO A 147 0.41 -19.93 -17.15
C PRO A 147 -1.12 -19.94 -17.10
N LYS A 148 -1.76 -19.76 -18.25
CA LYS A 148 -3.20 -19.56 -18.45
C LYS A 148 -4.06 -20.60 -17.76
N HIS A 149 -3.60 -21.86 -17.72
CA HIS A 149 -4.31 -22.93 -17.00
C HIS A 149 -4.52 -22.59 -15.51
N PHE A 150 -3.49 -22.09 -14.83
CA PHE A 150 -3.57 -21.72 -13.42
C PHE A 150 -4.39 -20.44 -13.21
N ARG A 151 -4.24 -19.45 -14.10
CA ARG A 151 -5.08 -18.23 -14.08
C ARG A 151 -6.56 -18.57 -14.23
N THR A 152 -6.90 -19.51 -15.10
CA THR A 152 -8.28 -19.98 -15.30
C THR A 152 -8.83 -20.62 -14.04
N ILE A 153 -8.05 -21.45 -13.35
CA ILE A 153 -8.46 -22.05 -12.06
C ILE A 153 -8.67 -20.96 -11.00
N ARG A 154 -7.76 -19.98 -10.93
CA ARG A 154 -7.89 -18.85 -10.00
C ARG A 154 -9.15 -18.04 -10.29
N GLN A 155 -9.44 -17.77 -11.56
CA GLN A 155 -10.64 -17.07 -11.99
C GLN A 155 -11.93 -17.82 -11.58
N GLN A 156 -11.96 -19.15 -11.69
CA GLN A 156 -13.10 -19.95 -11.24
C GLN A 156 -13.35 -19.78 -9.73
N PHE A 157 -12.27 -19.74 -8.94
CA PHE A 157 -12.36 -19.46 -7.51
C PHE A 157 -12.87 -18.03 -7.26
N ASP A 158 -12.29 -17.02 -7.93
CA ASP A 158 -12.69 -15.61 -7.76
C ASP A 158 -14.13 -15.33 -8.22
N LYS A 159 -14.62 -16.07 -9.22
CA LYS A 159 -16.03 -16.02 -9.62
C LYS A 159 -16.97 -16.41 -8.50
N VAL A 160 -16.65 -17.48 -7.76
CA VAL A 160 -17.45 -17.96 -6.63
C VAL A 160 -17.28 -17.05 -5.42
N PHE A 161 -16.05 -16.64 -5.14
CA PHE A 161 -15.71 -15.90 -3.92
C PHE A 161 -16.06 -14.40 -3.99
N GLN A 162 -15.88 -13.77 -5.16
CA GLN A 162 -16.02 -12.32 -5.35
C GLN A 162 -17.12 -11.95 -6.37
N GLY A 163 -17.72 -12.93 -7.06
CA GLY A 163 -18.71 -12.67 -8.11
C GLY A 163 -18.12 -12.13 -9.42
N ILE A 164 -16.80 -12.16 -9.60
CA ILE A 164 -16.12 -11.63 -10.79
C ILE A 164 -16.29 -12.62 -11.95
N ASN A 165 -17.07 -12.22 -12.95
CA ASN A 165 -17.46 -13.11 -14.05
C ASN A 165 -16.50 -13.10 -15.25
N THR A 166 -15.61 -12.10 -15.34
CA THR A 166 -14.74 -11.87 -16.50
C THR A 166 -13.34 -11.46 -16.06
N GLU A 167 -12.32 -12.10 -16.66
CA GLU A 167 -10.93 -11.66 -16.51
C GLU A 167 -10.69 -10.43 -17.41
N PRO A 168 -10.10 -9.34 -16.89
CA PRO A 168 -9.68 -8.22 -17.74
C PRO A 168 -8.66 -8.66 -18.78
N SER A 169 -8.52 -7.90 -19.87
CA SER A 169 -7.48 -8.20 -20.87
C SER A 169 -6.08 -8.18 -20.23
N ARG A 170 -5.17 -9.02 -20.73
CA ARG A 170 -3.79 -9.09 -20.22
C ARG A 170 -3.09 -7.74 -20.24
N ALA A 171 -3.34 -6.92 -21.26
CA ALA A 171 -2.81 -5.57 -21.37
C ALA A 171 -3.23 -4.67 -20.18
N ILE A 172 -4.50 -4.72 -19.77
CA ILE A 172 -5.00 -3.96 -18.62
C ILE A 172 -4.35 -4.47 -17.33
N VAL A 173 -4.37 -5.79 -17.09
CA VAL A 173 -3.75 -6.41 -15.90
C VAL A 173 -2.27 -6.01 -15.79
N CYS A 174 -1.53 -6.07 -16.89
CA CYS A 174 -0.12 -5.71 -16.91
C CYS A 174 0.13 -4.21 -16.77
N GLY A 175 -0.76 -3.37 -17.29
CA GLY A 175 -0.70 -1.92 -17.11
C GLY A 175 -0.87 -1.53 -15.64
N GLU A 176 -1.89 -2.06 -14.99
CA GLU A 176 -2.14 -1.88 -13.56
C GLU A 176 -0.99 -2.43 -12.72
N TYR A 177 -0.52 -3.64 -13.03
CA TYR A 177 0.60 -4.24 -12.32
C TYR A 177 1.85 -3.37 -12.37
N VAL A 178 2.25 -2.91 -13.56
CA VAL A 178 3.43 -2.04 -13.71
C VAL A 178 3.25 -0.69 -13.02
N ASN A 179 2.03 -0.13 -13.04
CA ASN A 179 1.72 1.08 -12.29
C ASN A 179 1.82 0.87 -10.77
N ASN A 180 1.44 -0.28 -10.25
CA ASN A 180 1.56 -0.58 -8.82
C ASN A 180 3.02 -0.69 -8.36
N ILE A 181 3.89 -1.29 -9.18
CA ILE A 181 5.29 -1.54 -8.78
C ILE A 181 6.26 -0.44 -9.21
N MET A 182 5.94 0.30 -10.26
CA MET A 182 6.78 1.33 -10.87
C MET A 182 6.00 2.62 -11.15
N GLY A 183 5.01 2.92 -10.31
CA GLY A 183 4.03 3.97 -10.57
C GLY A 183 4.59 5.38 -10.72
N PHE A 184 5.72 5.73 -10.11
CA PHE A 184 6.36 7.03 -10.34
C PHE A 184 7.00 7.12 -11.73
N ALA A 185 7.54 6.00 -12.25
CA ALA A 185 8.05 5.94 -13.62
C ALA A 185 6.91 5.95 -14.65
N VAL A 186 5.79 5.28 -14.35
CA VAL A 186 4.57 5.34 -15.18
C VAL A 186 3.97 6.74 -15.15
N ALA A 187 3.94 7.38 -13.97
CA ALA A 187 3.48 8.75 -13.81
C ALA A 187 4.28 9.73 -14.67
N LYS A 188 5.61 9.62 -14.74
CA LYS A 188 6.42 10.46 -15.64
C LYS A 188 5.98 10.36 -17.10
N LEU A 189 5.59 9.17 -17.56
CA LEU A 189 5.05 8.98 -18.91
C LEU A 189 3.64 9.59 -19.05
N TYR A 190 2.78 9.36 -18.05
CA TYR A 190 1.40 9.84 -18.05
C TYR A 190 1.32 11.37 -18.04
N ILE A 191 2.07 12.03 -17.16
CA ILE A 191 2.02 13.49 -17.02
C ILE A 191 2.53 14.22 -18.27
N ASN A 192 3.56 13.68 -18.92
CA ASN A 192 4.13 14.27 -20.12
C ASN A 192 3.16 14.24 -21.31
N GLU A 193 2.24 13.28 -21.34
CA GLU A 193 1.35 13.05 -22.48
C GLU A 193 -0.09 13.54 -22.22
N TYR A 194 -0.59 13.41 -20.98
CA TYR A 194 -2.02 13.53 -20.68
C TYR A 194 -2.39 14.56 -19.62
N PHE A 195 -1.45 15.08 -18.83
CA PHE A 195 -1.79 15.94 -17.69
C PHE A 195 -1.53 17.42 -17.97
N ASP A 196 -2.56 18.26 -17.82
CA ASP A 196 -2.44 19.72 -17.91
C ASP A 196 -2.01 20.32 -16.57
N GLN A 197 -0.87 21.03 -16.54
CA GLN A 197 -0.36 21.74 -15.37
C GLN A 197 -1.37 22.73 -14.78
N ASN A 198 -2.25 23.32 -15.60
CA ASN A 198 -3.29 24.22 -15.10
C ASN A 198 -4.28 23.50 -14.18
N ALA A 199 -4.51 22.20 -14.37
CA ALA A 199 -5.34 21.40 -13.48
C ALA A 199 -4.79 21.43 -12.05
N ARG A 200 -3.47 21.22 -11.90
CA ARG A 200 -2.78 21.27 -10.59
C ARG A 200 -2.96 22.63 -9.90
N ASN A 201 -2.78 23.73 -10.64
CA ASN A 201 -2.92 25.08 -10.09
C ASN A 201 -4.35 25.37 -9.62
N GLN A 202 -5.36 25.00 -10.41
CA GLN A 202 -6.77 25.16 -10.02
C GLN A 202 -7.14 24.27 -8.83
N SER A 203 -6.61 23.05 -8.77
CA SER A 203 -6.82 22.15 -7.62
C SER A 203 -6.22 22.69 -6.33
N LEU A 204 -5.08 23.38 -6.39
CA LEU A 204 -4.50 24.07 -5.23
C LEU A 204 -5.40 25.21 -4.71
N GLU A 205 -6.03 25.99 -5.61
CA GLU A 205 -7.02 27.01 -5.22
C GLU A 205 -8.26 26.34 -4.58
N LEU A 206 -8.73 25.22 -5.13
CA LEU A 206 -9.91 24.51 -4.61
C LEU A 206 -9.68 23.98 -3.20
N ILE A 207 -8.55 23.31 -2.94
CA ILE A 207 -8.27 22.73 -1.62
C ILE A 207 -8.12 23.81 -0.54
N ASP A 208 -7.51 24.95 -0.86
CA ASP A 208 -7.38 26.06 0.08
C ASP A 208 -8.76 26.64 0.45
N ASN A 209 -9.64 26.82 -0.54
CA ASN A 209 -11.01 27.27 -0.28
C ASN A 209 -11.78 26.30 0.63
N ILE A 210 -11.68 24.99 0.38
CA ILE A 210 -12.34 23.95 1.19
C ILE A 210 -11.80 23.96 2.62
N ARG A 211 -10.47 24.03 2.80
CA ARG A 211 -9.82 24.13 4.11
C ARG A 211 -10.31 25.34 4.90
N ASN A 212 -10.44 26.50 4.25
CA ASN A 212 -10.94 27.71 4.91
C ASN A 212 -12.40 27.54 5.38
N VAL A 213 -13.25 26.91 4.57
CA VAL A 213 -14.63 26.61 4.98
C VAL A 213 -14.71 25.60 6.12
N PHE A 214 -13.86 24.58 6.13
CA PHE A 214 -13.75 23.67 7.28
C PHE A 214 -13.44 24.44 8.57
N ILE A 215 -12.45 25.35 8.52
CA ILE A 215 -12.06 26.20 9.67
C ILE A 215 -13.24 27.07 10.13
N ASP A 216 -14.00 27.66 9.21
CA ASP A 216 -15.19 28.45 9.54
C ASP A 216 -16.29 27.60 10.19
N MET A 217 -16.50 26.37 9.70
CA MET A 217 -17.44 25.42 10.29
C MET A 217 -17.03 25.03 11.72
N VAL A 218 -15.74 24.82 11.98
CA VAL A 218 -15.22 24.57 13.34
C VAL A 218 -15.45 25.79 14.25
N ASN A 219 -15.19 27.00 13.77
CA ASN A 219 -15.44 28.23 14.53
C ASN A 219 -16.92 28.38 14.93
N GLN A 220 -17.84 28.07 14.01
CA GLN A 220 -19.29 28.17 14.22
C GLN A 220 -19.90 26.99 15.00
N SER A 221 -19.15 25.91 15.21
CA SER A 221 -19.62 24.72 15.93
C SER A 221 -20.11 25.06 17.34
N THR A 222 -21.30 24.60 17.72
CA THR A 222 -21.88 24.86 19.06
C THR A 222 -21.56 23.77 20.09
N TRP A 223 -21.03 22.64 19.66
CA TRP A 223 -20.78 21.48 20.53
C TRP A 223 -19.32 21.35 21.01
N MET A 224 -18.40 22.10 20.40
CA MET A 224 -16.98 22.13 20.78
C MET A 224 -16.67 23.32 21.69
N ASP A 225 -15.90 23.09 22.75
CA ASP A 225 -15.32 24.17 23.56
C ASP A 225 -14.23 24.93 22.78
N SER A 226 -13.83 26.10 23.31
CA SER A 226 -12.86 26.99 22.64
C SER A 226 -11.45 26.39 22.50
N VAL A 227 -11.04 25.53 23.43
CA VAL A 227 -9.72 24.88 23.40
C VAL A 227 -9.69 23.82 22.31
N SER A 228 -10.72 22.98 22.26
CA SER A 228 -10.91 21.96 21.23
C SER A 228 -11.00 22.57 19.82
N LYS A 229 -11.72 23.70 19.66
CA LYS A 229 -11.77 24.44 18.39
C LYS A 229 -10.40 24.94 17.96
N SER A 230 -9.66 25.58 18.87
CA SER A 230 -8.31 26.10 18.59
C SER A 230 -7.38 24.99 18.10
N LYS A 231 -7.42 23.81 18.75
CA LYS A 231 -6.62 22.64 18.36
C LYS A 231 -7.03 22.04 17.02
N ALA A 232 -8.33 21.96 16.74
CA ALA A 232 -8.81 21.49 15.44
C ALA A 232 -8.37 22.41 14.30
N ILE A 233 -8.44 23.73 14.50
CA ILE A 233 -7.99 24.72 13.52
C ILE A 233 -6.47 24.65 13.32
N GLU A 234 -5.70 24.51 14.40
CA GLU A 234 -4.25 24.32 14.34
C GLU A 234 -3.88 23.09 13.49
N LYS A 235 -4.59 21.97 13.69
CA LYS A 235 -4.42 20.75 12.90
C LYS A 235 -4.81 20.94 11.43
N ALA A 236 -5.97 21.54 11.16
CA ALA A 236 -6.48 21.74 9.80
C ALA A 236 -5.52 22.59 8.95
N ARG A 237 -4.92 23.62 9.56
CA ARG A 237 -3.91 24.46 8.91
C ARG A 237 -2.58 23.74 8.67
N ALA A 238 -2.29 22.70 9.45
CA ALA A 238 -1.07 21.92 9.34
C ALA A 238 -1.17 20.73 8.36
N ILE A 239 -2.37 20.44 7.83
CA ILE A 239 -2.57 19.41 6.81
C ILE A 239 -1.75 19.78 5.58
N ARG A 240 -0.83 18.89 5.17
CA ARG A 240 -0.02 19.07 3.96
C ARG A 240 -0.73 18.49 2.75
N GLU A 241 -0.78 19.24 1.66
CA GLU A 241 -1.41 18.82 0.41
C GLU A 241 -0.40 18.27 -0.61
N LYS A 242 -0.73 17.10 -1.18
CA LYS A 242 -0.02 16.47 -2.30
C LYS A 242 -0.96 16.42 -3.50
N ILE A 243 -0.78 17.35 -4.45
CA ILE A 243 -1.66 17.48 -5.62
C ILE A 243 -0.96 17.01 -6.89
N ALA A 244 -1.64 16.13 -7.63
CA ALA A 244 -1.27 15.51 -8.89
C ALA A 244 -0.06 14.56 -8.82
N TYR A 245 1.15 15.10 -8.61
CA TYR A 245 2.41 14.35 -8.58
C TYR A 245 3.48 15.09 -7.77
N PRO A 246 4.54 14.38 -7.31
CA PRO A 246 5.69 15.03 -6.69
C PRO A 246 6.46 15.88 -7.69
N ASP A 247 7.03 17.00 -7.21
CA ASP A 247 7.64 18.02 -8.07
C ASP A 247 8.79 17.50 -8.93
N TYR A 248 9.56 16.51 -8.45
CA TYR A 248 10.67 15.94 -9.21
C TYR A 248 10.23 15.22 -10.49
N LEU A 249 8.95 14.90 -10.66
CA LEU A 249 8.45 14.33 -11.92
C LEU A 249 8.22 15.40 -12.99
N ASN A 250 8.09 16.67 -12.59
CA ASN A 250 7.91 17.77 -13.54
C ASN A 250 9.21 18.12 -14.30
N ASP A 251 10.36 17.81 -13.72
CA ASP A 251 11.68 18.03 -14.32
C ASP A 251 11.99 16.95 -15.38
N ASP A 252 12.71 17.31 -16.44
CA ASP A 252 13.27 16.36 -17.41
C ASP A 252 14.38 15.49 -16.79
N ASN A 253 14.99 15.94 -15.70
CA ASN A 253 15.96 15.17 -14.96
C ASN A 253 15.32 13.95 -14.24
N ILE A 254 15.63 12.75 -14.73
CA ILE A 254 15.12 11.49 -14.18
C ILE A 254 16.03 10.83 -13.12
N THR A 255 17.11 11.49 -12.67
CA THR A 255 18.08 10.90 -11.72
C THR A 255 17.39 10.34 -10.47
N LYS A 256 16.41 11.06 -9.91
CA LYS A 256 15.66 10.59 -8.74
C LYS A 256 14.89 9.30 -9.01
N LEU A 257 14.31 9.17 -10.20
CA LEU A 257 13.63 7.93 -10.62
C LEU A 257 14.63 6.79 -10.82
N GLU A 258 15.80 7.07 -11.41
CA GLU A 258 16.85 6.07 -11.58
C GLU A 258 17.36 5.56 -10.23
N GLU A 259 17.54 6.44 -9.24
CA GLU A 259 17.86 6.05 -7.85
C GLU A 259 16.78 5.18 -7.22
N ILE A 260 15.51 5.60 -7.30
CA ILE A 260 14.37 4.83 -6.76
C ILE A 260 14.35 3.43 -7.37
N TYR A 261 14.58 3.32 -8.68
CA TYR A 261 14.46 2.08 -9.42
C TYR A 261 15.78 1.33 -9.68
N ALA A 262 16.89 1.73 -9.05
CA ALA A 262 18.24 1.21 -9.31
C ALA A 262 18.39 -0.32 -9.13
N GLU A 263 17.68 -0.91 -8.16
CA GLU A 263 17.72 -2.36 -7.90
C GLU A 263 16.85 -3.19 -8.89
N HIS A 264 16.01 -2.56 -9.74
CA HIS A 264 15.07 -3.27 -10.63
C HIS A 264 15.69 -3.67 -11.97
N ASN A 265 16.59 -4.65 -11.91
CA ASN A 265 17.24 -5.19 -13.10
C ASN A 265 16.38 -6.25 -13.80
N PHE A 266 15.29 -5.80 -14.42
CA PHE A 266 14.37 -6.68 -15.13
C PHE A 266 14.96 -7.26 -16.42
N ASN A 267 14.60 -8.50 -16.73
CA ASN A 267 14.91 -9.22 -17.96
C ASN A 267 13.62 -9.57 -18.72
N SER A 268 13.65 -10.53 -19.67
CA SER A 268 12.48 -10.94 -20.45
C SER A 268 11.51 -11.87 -19.69
N SER A 269 11.95 -12.49 -18.59
CA SER A 269 11.16 -13.43 -17.81
C SER A 269 10.23 -12.71 -16.83
N PHE A 270 8.92 -12.79 -17.07
CA PHE A 270 7.93 -12.16 -16.20
C PHE A 270 7.98 -12.72 -14.78
N MET A 271 8.00 -14.06 -14.62
CA MET A 271 7.97 -14.69 -13.30
C MET A 271 9.22 -14.35 -12.49
N ARG A 272 10.41 -14.30 -13.11
CA ARG A 272 11.64 -13.88 -12.43
C ARG A 272 11.59 -12.40 -12.05
N ASN A 273 11.13 -11.53 -12.94
CA ASN A 273 10.98 -10.11 -12.65
C ASN A 273 9.99 -9.86 -11.51
N PHE A 274 8.90 -10.64 -11.48
CA PHE A 274 7.88 -10.60 -10.46
C PHE A 274 8.46 -10.99 -9.09
N LEU A 275 9.16 -12.13 -8.98
CA LEU A 275 9.82 -12.56 -7.74
C LEU A 275 10.87 -11.54 -7.28
N LEU A 276 11.65 -10.99 -8.22
CA LEU A 276 12.62 -9.93 -7.94
C LEU A 276 11.94 -8.68 -7.35
N MET A 277 10.79 -8.28 -7.91
CA MET A 277 10.03 -7.13 -7.41
C MET A 277 9.57 -7.34 -5.96
N LEU A 278 9.02 -8.52 -5.64
CA LEU A 278 8.60 -8.84 -4.28
C LEU A 278 9.78 -8.73 -3.30
N HIS A 279 10.93 -9.28 -3.69
CA HIS A 279 12.13 -9.26 -2.88
C HIS A 279 12.68 -7.84 -2.62
N ILE A 280 12.75 -7.03 -3.67
CA ILE A 280 13.17 -5.62 -3.56
C ILE A 280 12.20 -4.85 -2.66
N THR A 281 10.89 -5.07 -2.81
CA THR A 281 9.84 -4.39 -2.03
C THR A 281 9.99 -4.69 -0.54
N THR A 282 10.12 -5.97 -0.17
CA THR A 282 10.39 -6.36 1.23
C THR A 282 11.65 -5.69 1.75
N LYS A 283 12.76 -5.75 1.00
CA LYS A 283 14.03 -5.17 1.41
C LYS A 283 13.95 -3.65 1.63
N ARG A 284 13.26 -2.91 0.75
CA ARG A 284 13.01 -1.47 0.93
C ARG A 284 12.20 -1.19 2.19
N ASN A 285 11.14 -1.95 2.42
CA ASN A 285 10.30 -1.80 3.61
C ASN A 285 11.08 -2.07 4.89
N LEU A 286 11.97 -3.05 4.92
CA LEU A 286 12.83 -3.30 6.09
C LEU A 286 13.86 -2.17 6.33
N ARG A 287 14.42 -1.58 5.26
CA ARG A 287 15.37 -0.46 5.39
C ARG A 287 14.75 0.79 6.01
N SER A 288 13.43 0.98 5.88
CA SER A 288 12.75 2.17 6.40
C SER A 288 12.86 2.30 7.93
N LEU A 289 13.07 1.19 8.65
CA LEU A 289 13.20 1.18 10.11
C LEU A 289 14.26 2.14 10.65
N ARG A 290 15.34 2.37 9.90
CA ARG A 290 16.45 3.26 10.31
C ARG A 290 16.50 4.57 9.53
N GLN A 291 15.52 4.81 8.66
CA GLN A 291 15.44 6.06 7.92
C GLN A 291 14.59 7.07 8.68
N PRO A 292 14.94 8.36 8.64
CA PRO A 292 14.05 9.38 9.13
C PRO A 292 12.76 9.38 8.30
N ILE A 293 11.65 9.78 8.93
CA ILE A 293 10.38 9.95 8.22
C ILE A 293 10.53 11.13 7.26
N ASP A 294 10.52 10.84 5.96
CA ASP A 294 10.48 11.85 4.92
C ASP A 294 9.03 12.23 4.62
N ARG A 295 8.60 13.39 5.14
CA ARG A 295 7.24 13.91 4.99
C ARG A 295 6.90 14.37 3.57
N THR A 296 7.87 14.35 2.65
CA THR A 296 7.66 14.64 1.22
C THR A 296 7.33 13.38 0.40
N THR A 297 7.46 12.19 1.01
CA THR A 297 7.18 10.91 0.34
C THR A 297 5.71 10.78 -0.03
N TRP A 298 5.47 10.17 -1.18
CA TRP A 298 4.14 9.80 -1.65
C TRP A 298 3.92 8.32 -1.38
N GLU A 299 2.84 8.00 -0.68
CA GLU A 299 2.48 6.61 -0.35
C GLU A 299 1.94 5.88 -1.58
N PHE A 300 1.16 6.58 -2.41
CA PHE A 300 0.52 6.04 -3.61
C PHE A 300 1.08 6.70 -4.87
N PRO A 301 1.16 5.96 -5.99
CA PRO A 301 1.62 6.53 -7.24
C PRO A 301 0.62 7.52 -7.86
N PRO A 302 1.08 8.52 -8.63
CA PRO A 302 0.23 9.57 -9.21
C PRO A 302 -0.87 9.12 -10.18
N VAL A 303 -0.77 7.95 -10.81
CA VAL A 303 -1.72 7.47 -11.83
C VAL A 303 -2.72 6.49 -11.21
N ILE A 304 -3.43 6.93 -10.17
CA ILE A 304 -4.51 6.18 -9.53
C ILE A 304 -5.74 7.10 -9.45
N VAL A 305 -6.92 6.54 -9.68
CA VAL A 305 -8.20 7.25 -9.51
C VAL A 305 -8.69 7.04 -8.08
N ASN A 306 -8.10 7.80 -7.15
CA ASN A 306 -8.51 7.81 -5.74
C ASN A 306 -8.00 9.08 -5.05
N ALA A 307 -8.33 9.28 -3.78
CA ALA A 307 -7.71 10.26 -2.88
C ALA A 307 -7.46 9.62 -1.51
N PHE A 308 -6.60 10.23 -0.69
CA PHE A 308 -6.17 9.63 0.57
C PHE A 308 -5.82 10.67 1.63
N TYR A 309 -6.12 10.38 2.89
CA TYR A 309 -5.59 11.04 4.07
C TYR A 309 -4.69 10.10 4.87
N ASN A 310 -3.50 10.56 5.25
CA ASN A 310 -2.60 9.81 6.11
C ASN A 310 -2.54 10.46 7.51
N PRO A 311 -3.08 9.81 8.57
CA PRO A 311 -3.11 10.39 9.92
C PRO A 311 -1.72 10.53 10.56
N SER A 312 -0.79 9.64 10.23
CA SER A 312 0.57 9.65 10.82
C SER A 312 1.45 10.75 10.24
N LEU A 313 1.12 11.22 9.03
CA LEU A 313 1.78 12.36 8.41
C LEU A 313 0.94 13.64 8.57
N ASN A 314 -0.37 13.56 8.78
CA ASN A 314 -1.29 14.69 8.63
C ASN A 314 -1.15 15.30 7.23
N ASP A 315 -1.31 14.47 6.20
CA ASP A 315 -1.30 14.91 4.80
C ASP A 315 -2.45 14.28 4.00
N ILE A 316 -2.86 15.02 2.95
CA ILE A 316 -3.90 14.64 2.00
C ILE A 316 -3.27 14.53 0.61
N CYS A 317 -3.68 13.52 -0.15
CA CYS A 317 -3.10 13.20 -1.45
C CYS A 317 -4.20 13.06 -2.52
N PHE A 318 -4.07 13.82 -3.60
CA PHE A 318 -4.94 13.78 -4.77
C PHE A 318 -4.09 13.48 -6.01
N PRO A 319 -3.84 12.20 -6.32
CA PRO A 319 -3.10 11.77 -7.51
C PRO A 319 -3.64 12.38 -8.81
N ALA A 320 -2.78 12.54 -9.81
CA ALA A 320 -3.15 13.04 -11.13
C ALA A 320 -4.30 12.25 -11.78
N GLY A 321 -4.40 10.96 -11.46
CA GLY A 321 -5.46 10.08 -11.95
C GLY A 321 -6.87 10.46 -11.50
N ILE A 322 -7.09 11.11 -10.35
CA ILE A 322 -8.46 11.54 -9.95
C ILE A 322 -8.86 12.89 -10.56
N LEU A 323 -7.90 13.68 -11.04
CA LEU A 323 -8.13 15.02 -11.61
C LEU A 323 -8.62 14.95 -13.07
N GLN A 324 -9.71 14.22 -13.27
CA GLN A 324 -10.40 14.03 -14.55
C GLN A 324 -11.91 13.97 -14.33
N LEU A 325 -12.68 14.00 -15.42
CA LEU A 325 -14.14 13.84 -15.35
C LEU A 325 -14.52 12.49 -14.72
N PRO A 326 -15.59 12.42 -13.91
CA PRO A 326 -16.53 13.51 -13.59
C PRO A 326 -16.09 14.40 -12.42
N PHE A 327 -14.94 14.13 -11.77
CA PHE A 327 -14.51 14.84 -10.56
C PHE A 327 -14.01 16.25 -10.85
N PHE A 328 -13.15 16.40 -11.87
CA PHE A 328 -12.52 17.67 -12.20
C PHE A 328 -12.37 17.86 -13.71
N HIS A 329 -12.61 19.07 -14.19
CA HIS A 329 -12.13 19.52 -15.49
C HIS A 329 -11.90 21.03 -15.48
N LYS A 330 -10.84 21.50 -16.13
CA LYS A 330 -10.49 22.94 -16.14
C LYS A 330 -11.51 23.81 -16.88
N ASP A 331 -12.20 23.23 -17.86
CA ASP A 331 -13.15 23.93 -18.74
C ASP A 331 -14.62 23.77 -18.32
N VAL A 332 -14.91 23.17 -17.15
CA VAL A 332 -16.29 23.09 -16.63
C VAL A 332 -16.58 24.19 -15.62
N PRO A 333 -17.86 24.58 -15.42
CA PRO A 333 -18.22 25.54 -14.39
C PRO A 333 -17.72 25.14 -13.00
N LYS A 334 -17.20 26.12 -12.22
CA LYS A 334 -16.63 25.88 -10.88
C LYS A 334 -17.54 25.05 -9.96
N TYR A 335 -18.86 25.21 -10.05
CA TYR A 335 -19.79 24.45 -9.19
C TYR A 335 -19.78 22.94 -9.45
N LEU A 336 -19.44 22.48 -10.66
CA LEU A 336 -19.25 21.05 -10.93
C LEU A 336 -17.95 20.56 -10.31
N ASN A 337 -16.86 21.33 -10.40
CA ASN A 337 -15.61 21.00 -9.74
C ASN A 337 -15.76 20.98 -8.20
N TYR A 338 -16.52 21.92 -7.61
CA TYR A 338 -16.82 21.86 -6.18
C TYR A 338 -17.66 20.63 -5.81
N GLY A 339 -18.67 20.28 -6.60
CA GLY A 339 -19.51 19.09 -6.34
C GLY A 339 -18.80 17.76 -6.60
N GLY A 340 -17.82 17.73 -7.50
CA GLY A 340 -16.96 16.58 -7.78
C GLY A 340 -15.73 16.57 -6.88
N ILE A 341 -14.61 17.06 -7.38
CA ILE A 341 -13.33 17.01 -6.65
C ILE A 341 -13.35 17.82 -5.35
N GLY A 342 -14.14 18.90 -5.26
CA GLY A 342 -14.26 19.67 -4.01
C GLY A 342 -14.87 18.88 -2.87
N MET A 343 -15.86 18.01 -3.15
CA MET A 343 -16.43 17.10 -2.16
C MET A 343 -15.38 16.09 -1.70
N VAL A 344 -14.63 15.49 -2.63
CA VAL A 344 -13.53 14.57 -2.31
C VAL A 344 -12.46 15.28 -1.48
N MET A 345 -12.13 16.54 -1.80
CA MET A 345 -11.19 17.36 -1.04
C MET A 345 -11.63 17.58 0.40
N GLY A 346 -12.91 17.87 0.62
CA GLY A 346 -13.46 18.00 1.97
C GLY A 346 -13.54 16.66 2.71
N HIS A 347 -13.81 15.57 2.00
CA HIS A 347 -13.82 14.21 2.55
C HIS A 347 -12.45 13.86 3.16
N GLU A 348 -11.35 14.07 2.41
CA GLU A 348 -10.00 13.82 2.93
C GLU A 348 -9.58 14.76 4.07
N ILE A 349 -10.01 16.03 4.04
CA ILE A 349 -9.79 16.94 5.18
C ILE A 349 -10.53 16.41 6.42
N THR A 350 -11.77 15.96 6.24
CA THR A 350 -12.61 15.45 7.33
C THR A 350 -12.06 14.18 7.94
N HIS A 351 -11.38 13.31 7.17
CA HIS A 351 -10.63 12.17 7.73
C HIS A 351 -9.59 12.58 8.78
N GLY A 352 -9.11 13.83 8.76
CA GLY A 352 -8.29 14.37 9.85
C GLY A 352 -9.00 14.52 11.18
N PHE A 353 -10.32 14.43 11.20
CA PHE A 353 -11.18 14.75 12.34
C PHE A 353 -12.30 13.74 12.57
N ASP A 354 -12.34 12.66 11.79
CA ASP A 354 -13.18 11.50 12.07
C ASP A 354 -12.72 10.80 13.37
N ASP A 355 -13.35 9.69 13.70
CA ASP A 355 -13.10 8.99 14.95
C ASP A 355 -11.67 8.44 15.09
N GLU A 356 -11.00 8.12 13.99
CA GLU A 356 -9.60 7.66 13.96
C GLU A 356 -8.66 8.86 13.85
N GLY A 357 -8.86 9.73 12.88
CA GLY A 357 -8.03 10.89 12.60
C GLY A 357 -7.96 11.86 13.77
N ARG A 358 -9.06 12.08 14.51
CA ARG A 358 -9.06 12.97 15.70
C ARG A 358 -8.09 12.50 16.80
N GLN A 359 -7.67 11.24 16.78
CA GLN A 359 -6.71 10.69 17.75
C GLN A 359 -5.27 11.11 17.43
N PHE A 360 -5.03 11.86 16.36
CA PHE A 360 -3.73 12.35 15.95
C PHE A 360 -3.65 13.87 16.07
N ASP A 361 -2.52 14.37 16.56
CA ASP A 361 -2.23 15.80 16.56
C ASP A 361 -1.82 16.32 15.17
N LYS A 362 -1.49 17.62 15.09
CA LYS A 362 -1.08 18.29 13.85
C LYS A 362 0.20 17.72 13.22
N ASP A 363 1.04 17.09 14.02
CA ASP A 363 2.34 16.54 13.61
C ASP A 363 2.22 15.04 13.26
N GLY A 364 1.04 14.44 13.49
CA GLY A 364 0.73 13.04 13.23
C GLY A 364 1.03 12.12 14.41
N ASN A 365 1.13 12.64 15.64
CA ASN A 365 1.34 11.80 16.82
C ASN A 365 0.02 11.39 17.47
N ARG A 366 -0.08 10.13 17.90
CA ARG A 366 -1.27 9.61 18.59
C ARG A 366 -1.42 10.19 20.02
N LEU A 367 -2.63 10.68 20.30
CA LEU A 367 -3.07 11.35 21.53
C LEU A 367 -3.74 10.41 22.55
N ASN A 368 -3.81 9.10 22.29
CA ASN A 368 -4.48 8.08 23.12
C ASN A 368 -6.01 8.27 23.29
N GLY A 369 -6.74 8.53 22.20
CA GLY A 369 -8.21 8.57 22.21
C GLY A 369 -8.88 7.21 21.97
N GLU A 370 -10.18 7.10 22.26
CA GLU A 370 -10.99 5.90 21.97
C GLU A 370 -11.47 5.87 20.49
N GLN A 371 -11.42 4.68 19.86
CA GLN A 371 -11.82 4.41 18.47
C GLN A 371 -13.35 4.25 18.31
N THR A 372 -13.92 4.76 17.20
CA THR A 372 -15.32 4.46 16.80
C THR A 372 -15.44 4.15 15.28
N GLN A 373 -16.33 4.73 14.46
CA GLN A 373 -16.38 4.49 12.99
C GLN A 373 -16.31 5.81 12.19
N GLY A 374 -15.60 5.84 11.03
CA GLY A 374 -15.12 7.10 10.42
C GLY A 374 -15.65 7.51 9.03
N GLU A 375 -15.81 6.59 8.09
CA GLU A 375 -16.12 6.92 6.67
C GLU A 375 -17.38 7.78 6.49
N ASN A 376 -18.46 7.47 7.24
CA ASN A 376 -19.69 8.25 7.18
C ASN A 376 -19.50 9.70 7.69
N ILE A 377 -18.55 9.93 8.60
CA ILE A 377 -18.21 11.27 9.09
C ILE A 377 -17.54 12.05 7.96
N ALA A 378 -16.59 11.43 7.27
CA ALA A 378 -15.86 12.01 6.15
C ALA A 378 -16.79 12.47 5.02
N ASP A 379 -17.71 11.61 4.59
CA ASP A 379 -18.67 11.94 3.52
C ASP A 379 -19.59 13.12 3.85
N ASN A 380 -20.12 13.14 5.08
CA ASN A 380 -21.03 14.21 5.51
C ASN A 380 -20.30 15.55 5.71
N GLY A 381 -19.07 15.51 6.22
CA GLY A 381 -18.21 16.70 6.34
C GLY A 381 -17.86 17.26 4.97
N GLY A 382 -17.31 16.41 4.09
CA GLY A 382 -16.84 16.82 2.77
C GLY A 382 -17.93 17.41 1.87
N LEU A 383 -19.12 16.80 1.85
CA LEU A 383 -20.25 17.33 1.08
C LEU A 383 -20.70 18.72 1.59
N LYS A 384 -20.72 18.89 2.92
CA LYS A 384 -21.12 20.14 3.57
C LYS A 384 -20.11 21.26 3.28
N GLU A 385 -18.83 20.97 3.36
CA GLU A 385 -17.75 21.92 3.07
C GLU A 385 -17.79 22.38 1.61
N ALA A 386 -17.88 21.43 0.67
CA ALA A 386 -17.97 21.72 -0.76
C ALA A 386 -19.18 22.60 -1.11
N PHE A 387 -20.32 22.39 -0.45
CA PHE A 387 -21.50 23.22 -0.64
C PHE A 387 -21.33 24.64 -0.08
N PHE A 388 -20.73 24.79 1.11
CA PHE A 388 -20.55 26.10 1.73
C PHE A 388 -19.56 26.99 1.00
N VAL A 389 -18.49 26.45 0.40
CA VAL A 389 -17.56 27.24 -0.41
C VAL A 389 -18.31 27.99 -1.52
N ARG A 390 -19.25 27.34 -2.20
CA ARG A 390 -20.05 27.97 -3.24
C ARG A 390 -20.89 29.15 -2.72
N CYS A 391 -21.43 29.04 -1.52
CA CYS A 391 -22.26 30.08 -0.92
C CYS A 391 -21.44 31.31 -0.49
N SER A 392 -20.17 31.12 -0.15
CA SER A 392 -19.28 32.19 0.31
C SER A 392 -18.60 32.98 -0.83
N ILE A 393 -18.56 32.46 -2.06
CA ILE A 393 -17.95 33.12 -3.25
C ILE A 393 -18.98 33.96 -4.05
N ARG A 394 -20.13 34.30 -3.44
CA ARG A 394 -21.17 35.14 -4.08
C ARG A 394 -21.06 36.61 -3.74
#